data_AF-A0A961T9G5-F1
#
_entry.id   AF-A0A961T9G5-F1
#
_cell.length_a   1.000
_cell.length_b   1.000
_cell.length_c   1.000
_cell.angle_alpha   90.00
_cell.angle_beta   90.00
_cell.angle_gamma   90.00
#
_symmetry.space_group_name_H-M   'P 1'
#
loop_
_entity.id
_entity.type
_entity.pdbx_description
1 polymer ?
#
loop_
_entity_poly.entity_id
_entity_poly.type
_entity_poly.pdbx_seq_one_letter_code
_entity_poly.pdbx_strand_id
1 'polypeptide(L)'
;QLAALLHDAPEYVIGDMISPFKAVVGGGYKAVEARLQHAIHVHFGLPAELPQTLKKAIKRADQIAAYFEATELAGFSTAEATKFFGRPRGISADSFDLSAMPAKLVQKAFLARFSDIGRSRD
;
A
#
# COMPACT_ATOMS: atom_id res chain seq x y z
N GLN A 1 -10.13 -7.39 -0.54
CA GLN A 1 -9.44 -7.00 0.71
C GLN A 1 -8.00 -7.54 0.74
N LEU A 2 -7.77 -8.84 0.57
CA LEU A 2 -6.42 -9.40 0.61
C LEU A 2 -5.45 -8.74 -0.39
N ALA A 3 -5.89 -8.52 -1.63
CA ALA A 3 -5.10 -7.81 -2.64
C ALA A 3 -4.67 -6.39 -2.21
N ALA A 4 -5.47 -5.69 -1.39
CA ALA A 4 -5.10 -4.39 -0.85
C ALA A 4 -4.07 -4.53 0.29
N LEU A 5 -4.24 -5.53 1.17
CA LEU A 5 -3.28 -5.80 2.25
C LEU A 5 -1.89 -6.20 1.70
N LEU A 6 -1.85 -6.87 0.56
CA LEU A 6 -0.63 -7.37 -0.09
C LEU A 6 -0.12 -6.47 -1.22
N HIS A 7 -0.59 -5.23 -1.36
CA HIS A 7 -0.24 -4.40 -2.52
C HIS A 7 1.24 -3.99 -2.55
N ASP A 8 1.86 -3.79 -1.38
CA ASP A 8 3.30 -3.50 -1.23
C ASP A 8 4.11 -4.73 -0.81
N ALA A 9 3.50 -5.92 -0.86
CA ALA A 9 4.22 -7.15 -0.52
C ALA A 9 5.54 -7.32 -1.29
N PRO A 10 5.71 -6.94 -2.58
CA PRO A 10 6.99 -7.04 -3.28
C PRO A 10 8.17 -6.38 -2.56
N GLU A 11 7.92 -5.37 -1.72
CA GLU A 11 8.95 -4.60 -1.01
C GLU A 11 9.73 -5.44 0.01
N TYR A 12 9.23 -6.61 0.42
CA TYR A 12 10.02 -7.54 1.24
C TYR A 12 11.29 -8.04 0.51
N VAL A 13 11.28 -8.02 -0.84
CA VAL A 13 12.42 -8.44 -1.68
C VAL A 13 13.20 -7.23 -2.19
N ILE A 14 12.49 -6.22 -2.71
CA ILE A 14 13.13 -5.12 -3.45
C ILE A 14 13.37 -3.87 -2.60
N GLY A 15 12.91 -3.86 -1.35
CA GLY A 15 12.90 -2.70 -0.47
C GLY A 15 11.84 -1.67 -0.87
N ASP A 16 11.52 -0.77 0.07
CA ASP A 16 10.67 0.38 -0.19
C ASP A 16 11.44 1.43 -1.00
N MET A 17 10.76 2.02 -1.98
CA MET A 17 11.27 3.12 -2.76
C MET A 17 10.19 4.17 -2.95
N ILE A 18 10.48 5.39 -2.49
CA ILE A 18 9.56 6.51 -2.68
C ILE A 18 9.24 6.74 -4.17
N SER A 19 7.98 7.12 -4.43
CA SER A 19 7.42 7.28 -5.78
C SER A 19 8.28 8.13 -6.75
N PRO A 20 8.94 9.24 -6.34
CA PRO A 20 9.81 10.00 -7.23
C PRO A 20 10.96 9.17 -7.83
N PHE A 21 11.56 8.25 -7.07
CA PHE A 21 12.65 7.41 -7.59
C PHE A 21 12.13 6.27 -8.47
N LYS A 22 10.93 5.73 -8.23
CA LYS A 22 10.28 4.76 -9.14
C LYS A 22 10.15 5.30 -10.58
N ALA A 23 10.09 6.62 -10.76
CA ALA A 23 10.05 7.25 -12.08
C ALA A 23 11.42 7.33 -12.77
N VAL A 24 12.52 7.31 -12.01
CA VAL A 24 13.89 7.54 -12.50
C VAL A 24 14.67 6.23 -12.70
N VAL A 25 14.43 5.21 -11.87
CA VAL A 25 15.16 3.92 -11.91
C VAL A 25 14.92 3.11 -13.20
N GLY A 26 13.90 3.47 -13.98
CA GLY A 26 13.65 2.91 -15.31
C GLY A 26 12.76 1.65 -15.34
N GLY A 27 12.52 1.14 -16.54
CA GLY A 27 11.51 0.09 -16.79
C GLY A 27 11.81 -1.27 -16.17
N GLY A 28 13.09 -1.60 -15.95
CA GLY A 28 13.51 -2.87 -15.36
C GLY A 28 12.96 -3.08 -13.95
N TYR A 29 12.97 -2.04 -13.12
CA TYR A 29 12.43 -2.11 -11.76
C TYR A 29 10.93 -2.41 -11.75
N LYS A 30 10.15 -1.68 -12.56
CA LYS A 30 8.69 -1.90 -12.67
C LYS A 30 8.36 -3.31 -13.15
N ALA A 31 9.16 -3.86 -14.07
CA ALA A 31 8.97 -5.23 -14.54
C ALA A 31 9.24 -6.27 -13.44
N VAL A 32 10.27 -6.06 -12.60
CA VAL A 32 10.57 -6.92 -11.45
C VAL A 32 9.47 -6.83 -10.39
N GLU A 33 9.08 -5.62 -10.00
CA GLU A 33 7.99 -5.36 -9.06
C GLU A 33 6.68 -6.04 -9.52
N ALA A 34 6.32 -5.91 -10.80
CA ALA A 34 5.14 -6.55 -11.37
C ALA A 34 5.21 -8.09 -11.34
N ARG A 35 6.37 -8.68 -11.62
CA ARG A 35 6.57 -10.14 -11.57
C ARG A 35 6.48 -10.68 -10.14
N LEU A 36 7.03 -9.96 -9.17
CA LEU A 36 6.90 -10.29 -7.75
C LEU A 36 5.44 -10.22 -7.30
N GLN A 37 4.73 -9.14 -7.65
CA GLN A 37 3.31 -9.01 -7.32
C GLN A 37 2.49 -10.17 -7.90
N HIS A 38 2.74 -10.53 -9.16
CA HIS A 38 2.09 -11.65 -9.82
C HIS A 38 2.35 -12.98 -9.08
N ALA A 39 3.59 -13.26 -8.71
CA ALA A 39 3.95 -14.47 -7.95
C ALA A 39 3.27 -14.50 -6.58
N ILE A 40 3.24 -13.38 -5.87
CA ILE A 40 2.58 -13.23 -4.56
C ILE A 40 1.07 -13.45 -4.68
N HIS A 41 0.42 -12.86 -5.68
CA HIS A 41 -1.00 -13.07 -5.93
C HIS A 41 -1.32 -14.55 -6.13
N VAL A 42 -0.60 -15.22 -7.04
CA VAL A 42 -0.81 -16.65 -7.33
C VAL A 42 -0.59 -17.50 -6.08
N HIS A 43 0.46 -17.22 -5.30
CA HIS A 43 0.76 -17.95 -4.06
C HIS A 43 -0.39 -17.88 -3.05
N PHE A 44 -1.06 -16.73 -2.94
CA PHE A 44 -2.20 -16.53 -2.02
C PHE A 44 -3.58 -16.73 -2.67
N GLY A 45 -3.62 -17.41 -3.82
CA GLY A 45 -4.86 -17.75 -4.52
C GLY A 45 -5.66 -16.53 -5.00
N LEU A 46 -4.99 -15.44 -5.35
CA LEU A 46 -5.57 -14.27 -6.01
C LEU A 46 -5.33 -14.37 -7.53
N PRO A 47 -6.16 -13.69 -8.35
CA PRO A 47 -5.83 -13.50 -9.75
C PRO A 47 -4.46 -12.84 -9.90
N ALA A 48 -3.65 -13.41 -10.77
CA ALA A 48 -2.30 -12.94 -11.04
C ALA A 48 -2.29 -11.46 -11.45
N GLU A 49 -3.23 -11.10 -12.34
CA GLU A 49 -3.59 -9.72 -12.67
C GLU A 49 -4.96 -9.37 -12.08
N LEU A 50 -5.03 -8.28 -11.32
CA LEU A 50 -6.29 -7.82 -10.72
C LEU A 50 -7.14 -7.05 -11.74
N PRO A 51 -8.48 -7.10 -11.63
CA PRO A 51 -9.36 -6.23 -12.39
C PRO A 51 -8.96 -4.76 -12.24
N GLN A 52 -9.01 -4.00 -13.35
CA GLN A 52 -8.58 -2.60 -13.36
C GLN A 52 -9.34 -1.73 -12.36
N THR A 53 -10.61 -2.05 -12.09
CA THR A 53 -11.44 -1.38 -11.07
C THR A 53 -10.87 -1.57 -9.66
N LEU A 54 -10.46 -2.80 -9.31
CA LEU A 54 -9.84 -3.11 -8.02
C LEU A 54 -8.47 -2.46 -7.90
N LYS A 55 -7.64 -2.50 -8.95
CA LYS A 55 -6.33 -1.83 -8.97
C LYS A 55 -6.46 -0.32 -8.72
N LYS A 56 -7.44 0.34 -9.35
CA LYS A 56 -7.73 1.77 -9.12
C LYS A 56 -8.20 2.04 -7.68
N ALA A 57 -9.02 1.15 -7.10
CA ALA A 57 -9.49 1.29 -5.73
C ALA A 57 -8.35 1.17 -4.72
N ILE A 58 -7.46 0.18 -4.90
CA ILE A 58 -6.25 0.02 -4.07
C ILE A 58 -5.36 1.25 -4.19
N LYS A 59 -5.10 1.72 -5.42
CA LYS A 59 -4.25 2.90 -5.62
C LYS A 59 -4.82 4.16 -4.97
N ARG A 60 -6.15 4.31 -4.98
CA ARG A 60 -6.82 5.42 -4.27
C ARG A 60 -6.66 5.29 -2.75
N ALA A 61 -6.75 4.08 -2.19
CA ALA A 61 -6.56 3.86 -0.77
C ALA A 61 -5.11 4.18 -0.33
N ASP A 62 -4.14 3.67 -1.09
CA ASP A 62 -2.71 3.98 -0.95
C ASP A 62 -2.43 5.49 -0.97
N GLN A 63 -2.97 6.21 -1.95
CA GLN A 63 -2.82 7.68 -2.03
C GLN A 63 -3.41 8.41 -0.82
N ILE A 64 -4.52 7.92 -0.26
CA ILE A 64 -5.14 8.52 0.92
C ILE A 64 -4.27 8.26 2.16
N ALA A 65 -3.72 7.05 2.31
CA ALA A 65 -2.77 6.73 3.38
C ALA A 65 -1.54 7.64 3.29
N ALA A 66 -0.92 7.72 2.11
CA ALA A 66 0.24 8.58 1.86
C ALA A 66 -0.03 10.07 2.13
N TYR A 67 -1.25 10.57 1.83
CA TYR A 67 -1.62 11.95 2.17
C TYR A 67 -1.54 12.20 3.68
N PHE A 68 -2.16 11.33 4.49
CA PHE A 68 -2.20 11.53 5.93
C PHE A 68 -0.85 11.24 6.59
N GLU A 69 -0.10 10.23 6.13
CA GLU A 69 1.27 10.00 6.57
C GLU A 69 2.17 11.21 6.27
N ALA A 70 2.01 11.82 5.09
CA ALA A 70 2.78 12.99 4.72
C ALA A 70 2.51 14.18 5.65
N THR A 71 1.23 14.45 5.98
CA THR A 71 0.85 15.60 6.81
C THR A 71 1.10 15.37 8.30
N GLU A 72 0.88 14.16 8.80
CA GLU A 72 0.97 13.86 10.25
C GLU A 72 2.37 13.41 10.68
N LEU A 73 3.12 12.74 9.79
CA LEU A 73 4.38 12.07 10.17
C LEU A 73 5.60 12.64 9.44
N ALA A 74 5.47 13.02 8.17
CA ALA A 74 6.61 13.42 7.34
C ALA A 74 6.81 14.94 7.23
N GLY A 75 5.97 15.75 7.90
CA GLY A 75 6.12 17.20 7.99
C GLY A 75 5.71 17.98 6.74
N PHE A 76 4.95 17.36 5.82
CA PHE A 76 4.41 18.08 4.66
C PHE A 76 3.29 19.02 5.09
N SER A 77 3.24 20.20 4.48
CA SER A 77 2.05 21.04 4.58
C SER A 77 0.86 20.39 3.88
N THR A 78 -0.36 20.77 4.28
CA THR A 78 -1.58 20.33 3.60
C THR A 78 -1.61 20.70 2.11
N ALA A 79 -0.98 21.82 1.75
CA ALA A 79 -0.84 22.27 0.36
C ALA A 79 0.08 21.35 -0.45
N GLU A 80 1.23 20.95 0.10
CA GLU A 80 2.14 20.00 -0.54
C GLU A 80 1.51 18.62 -0.66
N ALA A 81 0.93 18.10 0.42
CA ALA A 81 0.26 16.81 0.40
C ALA A 81 -0.89 16.78 -0.62
N THR A 82 -1.68 17.86 -0.70
CA THR A 82 -2.75 17.98 -1.71
C THR A 82 -2.20 18.00 -3.13
N LYS A 83 -1.04 18.65 -3.35
CA LYS A 83 -0.39 18.69 -4.66
C LYS A 83 0.13 17.32 -5.10
N PHE A 84 0.72 16.55 -4.19
CA PHE A 84 1.34 15.26 -4.52
C PHE A 84 0.37 14.08 -4.50
N PHE A 85 -0.56 14.03 -3.54
CA PHE A 85 -1.44 12.89 -3.29
C PHE A 85 -2.92 13.18 -3.60
N GLY A 86 -3.29 14.44 -3.78
CA GLY A 86 -4.67 14.87 -3.90
C GLY A 86 -5.36 14.98 -2.53
N ARG A 87 -6.51 15.65 -2.48
CA ARG A 87 -7.27 15.81 -1.23
C ARG A 87 -8.18 14.60 -0.99
N PRO A 88 -8.06 13.87 0.14
CA PRO A 88 -8.99 12.81 0.51
C PRO A 88 -10.42 13.34 0.62
N ARG A 89 -11.41 12.52 0.23
CA ARG A 89 -12.84 12.85 0.34
C ARG A 89 -13.55 11.76 1.14
N GLY A 90 -14.30 12.15 2.16
CA GLY A 90 -15.11 11.26 2.98
C GLY A 90 -14.32 10.35 3.93
N ILE A 91 -13.04 10.68 4.18
CA ILE A 91 -12.18 9.97 5.12
C ILE A 91 -11.47 11.04 5.95
N SER A 92 -11.54 10.94 7.28
CA SER A 92 -10.83 11.82 8.23
C SER A 92 -9.54 11.17 8.69
N ALA A 93 -8.54 11.99 9.07
CA ALA A 93 -7.31 11.50 9.71
C ALA A 93 -7.63 10.76 11.02
N ASP A 94 -8.63 11.22 11.78
CA ASP A 94 -9.05 10.64 13.06
C ASP A 94 -9.56 9.20 12.96
N SER A 95 -9.78 8.71 11.74
CA SER A 95 -10.18 7.33 11.48
C SER A 95 -9.00 6.35 11.48
N PHE A 96 -7.76 6.85 11.62
CA PHE A 96 -6.54 6.05 11.61
C PHE A 96 -5.64 6.39 12.80
N ASP A 97 -5.07 5.37 13.43
CA ASP A 97 -3.90 5.54 14.30
C ASP A 97 -2.65 5.47 13.43
N LEU A 98 -2.04 6.63 13.17
CA LEU A 98 -0.83 6.76 12.36
C LEU A 98 0.45 6.80 13.20
N SER A 99 0.35 6.57 14.52
CA SER A 99 1.53 6.57 15.37
C SER A 99 2.53 5.50 14.95
N ALA A 100 3.81 5.87 14.90
CA ALA A 100 4.87 4.91 14.57
C ALA A 100 4.96 3.86 15.68
N MET A 101 4.78 2.58 15.29
CA MET A 101 4.77 1.45 16.23
C MET A 101 6.04 0.60 16.10
N PRO A 102 6.47 -0.08 17.17
CA PRO A 102 7.53 -1.09 17.11
C PRO A 102 7.22 -2.18 16.07
N ALA A 103 8.22 -2.55 15.27
CA ALA A 103 8.08 -3.52 14.17
C ALA A 103 7.40 -4.84 14.58
N LYS A 104 7.71 -5.36 15.77
CA LYS A 104 7.08 -6.59 16.29
C LYS A 104 5.57 -6.46 16.50
N LEU A 105 5.09 -5.28 16.90
CA LEU A 105 3.65 -5.04 17.09
C LEU A 105 2.94 -4.93 15.74
N VAL A 106 3.51 -4.19 14.79
CA VAL A 106 2.98 -4.06 13.42
C VAL A 106 2.94 -5.42 12.72
N GLN A 107 4.02 -6.21 12.82
CA GLN A 107 4.07 -7.56 12.26
C GLN A 107 2.94 -8.45 12.80
N LYS A 108 2.73 -8.44 14.12
CA LYS A 108 1.65 -9.22 14.75
C LYS A 108 0.27 -8.75 14.27
N ALA A 109 0.03 -7.45 14.21
CA ALA A 109 -1.23 -6.87 13.75
C ALA A 109 -1.50 -7.19 12.26
N PHE A 110 -0.47 -7.08 11.41
CA PHE A 110 -0.54 -7.43 10.00
C PHE A 110 -0.90 -8.90 9.78
N LEU A 111 -0.22 -9.81 10.49
CA LEU A 111 -0.50 -11.25 10.39
C LEU A 111 -1.91 -11.60 10.90
N ALA A 112 -2.35 -10.98 12.00
CA ALA A 112 -3.73 -11.15 12.48
C ALA A 112 -4.75 -10.74 11.41
N ARG A 113 -4.56 -9.55 10.81
CA ARG A 113 -5.45 -9.06 9.74
C ARG A 113 -5.41 -9.94 8.50
N PHE A 114 -4.24 -10.45 8.14
CA PHE A 114 -4.07 -11.40 7.04
C PHE A 114 -4.88 -12.69 7.30
N SER A 115 -4.75 -13.28 8.49
CA SER A 115 -5.51 -14.48 8.89
C SER A 115 -7.02 -14.24 8.93
N ASP A 116 -7.47 -13.07 9.42
CA ASP A 116 -8.89 -12.70 9.44
C ASP A 116 -9.48 -12.63 8.04
N ILE A 117 -8.78 -11.97 7.11
CA ILE A 117 -9.21 -11.89 5.72
C ILE A 117 -9.20 -13.28 5.09
N GLY A 118 -8.18 -14.10 5.36
CA GLY A 118 -8.09 -15.48 4.88
C GLY A 118 -9.33 -16.30 5.27
N ARG A 119 -9.68 -16.31 6.56
CA ARG A 119 -10.86 -17.03 7.08
C ARG A 119 -12.20 -16.57 6.49
N SER A 120 -12.29 -15.32 6.04
CA SER A 120 -13.51 -14.80 5.40
C SER A 120 -13.66 -15.14 3.91
N ARG A 121 -12.64 -15.78 3.32
CA ARG A 121 -12.65 -16.22 1.92
C ARG A 121 -13.09 -17.68 1.76
N ASP A 122 -12.99 -18.46 2.84
CA ASP A 122 -13.46 -19.84 2.95
C ASP A 122 -14.97 -19.87 3.29
#